data_AF-A0AAC9PW91-F1
#
_entry.id   AF-A0AAC9PW91-F1
#
_cell.length_a   1.000
_cell.length_b   1.000
_cell.length_c   1.000
_cell.angle_alpha   90.00
_cell.angle_beta   90.00
_cell.angle_gamma   90.00
#
_symmetry.space_group_name_H-M   'P 1'
#
loop_
_entity.id
_entity.type
_entity.pdbx_description
1 polymer ?
#
loop_
_entity_poly.entity_id
_entity_poly.type
_entity_poly.pdbx_seq_one_letter_code
_entity_poly.pdbx_strand_id
1 'polypeptide(L)'
;MVLNNIEHLLEKYENGETSLKEEQQLKNYFSQETVAPHLEMYKPMFQYFVVNQKEQFTKQLPLKSKKVFNYKWLSIAAVAVLMVSIFITKPFNNEELMLTAAEKTEIKNAKEALAIMSKHLNQGTAQVNYLGAINKAGTQVDYLKEITNPMDRLFKNKK
;
A
#
# COMPACT_ATOMS: atom_id res chain seq x y z
N MET A 1 -55.69 -4.20 33.86
CA MET A 1 -54.61 -3.22 33.61
C MET A 1 -53.63 -3.61 32.49
N VAL A 2 -53.62 -4.86 31.98
CA VAL A 2 -52.72 -5.26 30.85
C VAL A 2 -53.32 -4.91 29.47
N LEU A 3 -54.65 -4.87 29.34
CA LEU A 3 -55.36 -4.65 28.07
C LEU A 3 -55.13 -3.23 27.49
N ASN A 4 -55.26 -2.20 28.33
CA ASN A 4 -55.06 -0.80 27.92
C ASN A 4 -53.66 -0.53 27.36
N ASN A 5 -52.66 -1.32 27.77
CA ASN A 5 -51.30 -1.17 27.28
C ASN A 5 -51.14 -1.71 25.86
N ILE A 6 -51.82 -2.81 25.49
CA ILE A 6 -51.78 -3.37 24.14
C ILE A 6 -52.55 -2.50 23.15
N GLU A 7 -53.69 -1.95 23.57
CA GLU A 7 -54.49 -1.04 22.75
C GLU A 7 -53.71 0.24 22.41
N HIS A 8 -53.09 0.87 23.42
CA HIS A 8 -52.22 2.03 23.20
C HIS A 8 -51.00 1.69 22.32
N LEU A 9 -50.43 0.49 22.49
CA LEU A 9 -49.31 0.04 21.68
C LEU A 9 -49.71 -0.21 20.22
N LEU A 10 -50.95 -0.64 19.98
CA LEU A 10 -51.51 -0.85 18.66
C LEU A 10 -51.80 0.47 17.95
N GLU A 11 -52.37 1.45 18.65
CA GLU A 11 -52.53 2.81 18.12
C GLU A 11 -51.18 3.42 17.73
N LYS A 12 -50.17 3.26 18.57
CA LYS A 12 -48.79 3.67 18.27
C LYS A 12 -48.21 2.96 17.05
N TYR A 13 -48.53 1.67 16.87
CA TYR A 13 -48.09 0.86 15.72
C TYR A 13 -48.77 1.33 14.43
N GLU A 14 -50.07 1.61 14.45
CA GLU A 14 -50.81 2.17 13.33
C GLU A 14 -50.27 3.56 12.93
N ASN A 15 -49.83 4.35 13.91
CA ASN A 15 -49.16 5.64 13.69
C ASN A 15 -47.68 5.52 13.27
N GLY A 16 -47.11 4.31 13.26
CA GLY A 16 -45.70 4.09 12.88
C GLY A 16 -44.66 4.60 13.88
N GLU A 17 -45.06 4.76 15.14
CA GLU A 17 -44.20 5.34 16.19
C GLU A 17 -43.54 4.27 17.09
N THR A 18 -43.85 2.99 16.86
CA THR A 18 -43.34 1.88 17.67
C THR A 18 -41.83 1.64 17.54
N SER A 19 -41.22 1.20 18.63
CA SER A 19 -39.87 0.65 18.65
C SER A 19 -39.87 -0.86 18.44
N LEU A 20 -38.73 -1.43 18.03
CA LEU A 20 -38.58 -2.89 17.84
C LEU A 20 -38.96 -3.73 19.07
N LYS A 21 -38.73 -3.20 20.28
CA LYS A 21 -39.10 -3.90 21.54
C LYS A 21 -40.61 -3.95 21.73
N GLU A 22 -41.31 -2.87 21.37
CA GLU A 22 -42.76 -2.75 21.43
C GLU A 22 -43.43 -3.64 20.37
N GLU A 23 -42.89 -3.67 19.15
CA GLU A 23 -43.38 -4.58 18.10
C GLU A 23 -43.20 -6.05 18.47
N GLN A 24 -42.09 -6.40 19.15
CA GLN A 24 -41.89 -7.75 19.68
C GLN A 24 -42.94 -8.10 20.74
N GLN A 25 -43.37 -7.12 21.55
CA GLN A 25 -44.45 -7.31 22.53
C GLN A 25 -45.80 -7.54 21.83
N LEU A 26 -46.15 -6.74 20.82
CA LEU A 26 -47.34 -6.96 19.99
C LEU A 26 -47.32 -8.35 19.35
N LYS A 27 -46.20 -8.73 18.72
CA LYS A 27 -46.02 -10.04 18.08
C LYS A 27 -46.20 -11.17 19.08
N ASN A 28 -45.64 -11.06 20.29
CA ASN A 28 -45.79 -12.07 21.33
C ASN A 28 -47.24 -12.17 21.82
N TYR A 29 -47.93 -11.04 22.01
CA TYR A 29 -49.33 -11.01 22.44
C TYR A 29 -50.25 -11.69 21.41
N PHE A 30 -50.14 -11.32 20.13
CA PHE A 30 -50.94 -11.91 19.07
C PHE A 30 -50.52 -13.34 18.68
N SER A 31 -49.38 -13.84 19.18
CA SER A 31 -48.99 -15.26 19.05
C SER A 31 -49.69 -16.17 20.05
N GLN A 32 -50.39 -15.63 21.06
CA GLN A 32 -51.13 -16.42 22.05
C GLN A 32 -52.43 -16.97 21.46
N GLU A 33 -52.91 -18.09 22.00
CA GLU A 33 -54.16 -18.71 21.57
C GLU A 33 -55.38 -17.83 21.91
N THR A 34 -55.38 -17.24 23.11
CA THR A 34 -56.45 -16.38 23.64
C THR A 34 -56.08 -14.90 23.51
N VAL A 35 -56.73 -14.18 22.59
CA VAL A 35 -56.61 -12.72 22.41
C VAL A 35 -57.98 -12.10 22.72
N ALA A 36 -58.00 -10.83 23.15
CA ALA A 36 -59.26 -10.15 23.41
C ALA A 36 -60.14 -10.08 22.13
N PRO A 37 -61.48 -10.31 22.22
CA PRO A 37 -62.35 -10.45 21.06
C PRO A 37 -62.29 -9.29 20.06
N HIS A 38 -62.16 -8.06 20.55
CA HIS A 38 -62.09 -6.86 19.69
C HIS A 38 -60.74 -6.67 18.99
N LEU A 39 -59.68 -7.36 19.45
CA LEU A 39 -58.34 -7.31 18.87
C LEU A 39 -58.05 -8.51 17.96
N GLU A 40 -58.94 -9.50 17.89
CA GLU A 40 -58.76 -10.69 17.04
C GLU A 40 -58.55 -10.35 15.57
N MET A 41 -59.13 -9.24 15.09
CA MET A 41 -58.96 -8.75 13.72
C MET A 41 -57.49 -8.49 13.35
N TYR A 42 -56.65 -8.14 14.32
CA TYR A 42 -55.23 -7.84 14.11
C TYR A 42 -54.33 -9.09 14.14
N LYS A 43 -54.83 -10.22 14.65
CA LYS A 43 -54.11 -11.49 14.76
C LYS A 43 -53.43 -11.95 13.45
N PRO A 44 -54.09 -11.97 12.27
CA PRO A 44 -53.44 -12.39 11.03
C PRO A 44 -52.22 -11.54 10.65
N MET A 45 -52.22 -10.24 10.99
CA MET A 45 -51.13 -9.31 10.66
C MET A 45 -49.80 -9.74 11.32
N PHE A 46 -49.86 -10.17 12.58
CA PHE A 46 -48.68 -10.57 13.35
C PHE A 46 -48.33 -12.06 13.20
N GLN A 47 -49.32 -12.91 12.88
CA GLN A 47 -49.11 -14.36 12.75
C GLN A 47 -48.65 -14.81 11.36
N TYR A 48 -48.96 -14.07 10.29
CA TYR A 48 -48.64 -14.45 8.91
C TYR A 48 -47.16 -14.82 8.71
N PHE A 49 -46.25 -14.00 9.23
CA PHE A 49 -44.81 -14.23 9.10
C PHE A 49 -44.31 -15.45 9.89
N VAL A 50 -45.00 -15.86 10.96
CA VAL A 50 -44.61 -17.04 11.76
C VAL A 50 -44.94 -18.32 11.01
N VAL A 51 -46.07 -18.33 10.28
CA VAL A 51 -46.48 -19.47 9.46
C VAL A 51 -45.55 -19.64 8.25
N ASN A 52 -45.28 -18.55 7.53
CA ASN A 52 -44.46 -18.60 6.31
C ASN A 52 -42.97 -18.87 6.58
N GLN A 53 -42.44 -18.52 7.77
CA GLN A 53 -41.06 -18.89 8.15
C GLN A 53 -40.84 -20.42 8.23
N LYS A 54 -41.91 -21.20 8.38
CA LYS A 54 -41.83 -22.67 8.37
C LYS A 54 -41.72 -23.22 6.95
N GLU A 55 -42.03 -22.44 5.92
CA GLU A 55 -41.85 -22.84 4.54
C GLU A 55 -40.37 -22.77 4.17
N GLN A 56 -39.70 -23.93 4.24
CA GLN A 56 -38.35 -24.08 3.74
C GLN A 56 -38.39 -24.59 2.30
N PHE A 57 -37.59 -24.00 1.43
CA PHE A 57 -37.41 -24.48 0.07
C PHE A 57 -36.60 -25.79 0.10
N THR A 58 -37.29 -26.93 0.13
CA THR A 58 -36.70 -28.28 0.23
C THR A 58 -36.28 -28.88 -1.11
N LYS A 59 -36.48 -28.16 -2.21
CA LYS A 59 -36.16 -28.67 -3.54
C LYS A 59 -34.66 -28.66 -3.76
N GLN A 60 -34.09 -29.84 -4.06
CA GLN A 60 -32.70 -29.94 -4.47
C GLN A 60 -32.49 -29.15 -5.77
N LEU A 61 -31.71 -28.07 -5.69
CA LEU A 61 -31.33 -27.28 -6.85
C LEU A 61 -30.25 -28.05 -7.61
N PRO A 62 -30.42 -28.31 -8.93
CA PRO A 62 -29.35 -28.88 -9.76
C PRO A 62 -28.30 -27.81 -10.05
N LEU A 63 -27.54 -27.41 -9.02
CA LEU A 63 -26.49 -26.42 -9.15
C LEU A 63 -25.27 -27.07 -9.81
N LYS A 64 -25.11 -26.83 -11.12
CA LYS A 64 -23.87 -27.13 -11.83
C LYS A 64 -22.80 -26.13 -11.40
N SER A 65 -22.12 -26.42 -10.29
CA SER A 65 -20.97 -25.64 -9.87
C SER A 65 -19.84 -25.82 -10.88
N LYS A 66 -19.39 -24.72 -11.51
CA LYS A 66 -18.24 -24.75 -12.42
C LYS A 66 -16.98 -24.87 -11.58
N LYS A 67 -16.24 -25.97 -11.73
CA LYS A 67 -14.95 -26.16 -11.07
C LYS A 67 -13.98 -25.10 -11.59
N VAL A 68 -13.61 -24.15 -10.73
CA VAL A 68 -12.60 -23.15 -11.05
C VAL A 68 -11.23 -23.79 -10.91
N PHE A 69 -10.50 -23.92 -12.01
CA PHE A 69 -9.12 -24.36 -11.97
C PHE A 69 -8.23 -23.18 -11.58
N ASN A 70 -7.42 -23.34 -10.54
CA ASN A 70 -6.58 -22.27 -10.01
C ASN A 70 -5.26 -22.19 -10.80
N TYR A 71 -5.28 -21.49 -11.93
CA TYR A 71 -4.12 -21.28 -12.80
C TYR A 71 -2.91 -20.64 -12.08
N LYS A 72 -3.11 -20.05 -10.89
CA LYS A 72 -2.00 -19.57 -10.05
C LYS A 72 -1.04 -20.70 -9.67
N TRP A 73 -1.55 -21.92 -9.45
CA TRP A 73 -0.71 -23.10 -9.16
C TRP A 73 0.09 -23.56 -10.38
N LEU A 74 -0.42 -23.33 -11.60
CA LEU A 74 0.29 -23.66 -12.82
C LEU A 74 1.52 -22.75 -13.02
N SER A 75 1.39 -21.46 -12.68
CA SER A 75 2.52 -20.52 -12.70
C SER A 75 3.62 -20.91 -11.70
N ILE A 76 3.23 -21.31 -10.48
CA ILE A 76 4.16 -21.79 -9.45
C ILE A 76 4.90 -23.05 -9.92
N ALA A 77 4.17 -23.99 -10.53
CA ALA A 77 4.76 -25.22 -11.09
C ALA A 77 5.76 -24.92 -12.21
N ALA A 78 5.46 -23.99 -13.11
CA ALA A 78 6.37 -23.60 -14.20
C ALA A 78 7.70 -23.05 -13.67
N VAL A 79 7.66 -22.19 -12.66
CA VAL A 79 8.88 -21.64 -12.03
C VAL A 79 9.69 -22.74 -11.34
N ALA A 80 9.03 -23.66 -10.64
CA ALA A 80 9.71 -24.79 -10.00
C ALA A 80 10.42 -25.68 -11.04
N VAL A 81 9.77 -25.98 -12.16
CA VAL A 81 10.36 -26.77 -13.26
C VAL A 81 11.57 -26.06 -13.86
N LEU A 82 11.52 -24.75 -14.07
CA LEU A 82 12.66 -23.98 -14.57
C LEU A 82 13.83 -23.96 -13.58
N MET A 83 13.55 -23.79 -12.28
CA MET A 83 14.58 -23.84 -11.23
C MET A 83 15.25 -25.21 -11.17
N VAL A 84 14.47 -26.29 -11.23
CA VAL A 84 14.98 -27.66 -11.25
C VAL A 84 15.77 -27.94 -12.52
N SER A 85 15.33 -27.46 -13.69
CA SER A 85 16.07 -27.66 -14.94
C SER A 85 17.42 -26.92 -14.92
N ILE A 86 17.46 -25.69 -14.42
CA ILE A 86 18.70 -24.93 -14.24
C ILE A 86 19.62 -25.64 -13.24
N PHE A 87 19.08 -26.12 -12.12
CA PHE A 87 19.85 -26.82 -11.09
C PHE A 87 20.49 -28.12 -11.59
N ILE A 88 19.78 -28.90 -12.41
CA ILE A 88 20.30 -30.14 -13.00
C ILE A 88 21.33 -29.84 -14.10
N THR A 89 21.08 -28.84 -14.95
CA THR A 89 21.94 -28.52 -16.11
C THR A 89 23.18 -27.71 -15.74
N LYS A 90 23.09 -26.90 -14.69
CA LYS A 90 24.20 -26.15 -14.10
C LYS A 90 24.20 -26.43 -12.60
N PRO A 91 24.81 -27.56 -12.15
CA PRO A 91 25.11 -27.68 -10.73
C PRO A 91 25.86 -26.42 -10.30
N PHE A 92 25.59 -25.92 -9.09
CA PHE A 92 26.34 -24.83 -8.47
C PHE A 92 27.80 -25.27 -8.29
N ASN A 93 28.54 -25.37 -9.39
CA ASN A 93 29.97 -25.44 -9.38
C ASN A 93 30.40 -24.02 -9.07
N ASN A 94 31.17 -23.87 -8.01
CA ASN A 94 31.98 -22.70 -7.76
C ASN A 94 33.04 -22.64 -8.87
N GLU A 95 32.64 -22.40 -10.11
CA GLU A 95 33.53 -21.87 -11.13
C GLU A 95 33.86 -20.46 -10.63
N GLU A 96 34.85 -20.40 -9.73
CA GLU A 96 35.69 -19.24 -9.57
C GLU A 96 36.02 -18.80 -11.00
N LEU A 97 35.57 -17.60 -11.39
CA LEU A 97 35.87 -16.99 -12.68
C LEU A 97 37.39 -16.93 -12.82
N MET A 98 37.98 -18.02 -13.31
CA MET A 98 39.41 -18.15 -13.46
C MET A 98 39.78 -17.34 -14.70
N LEU A 99 40.12 -16.08 -14.46
CA LEU A 99 40.70 -15.21 -15.46
C LEU A 99 41.83 -15.96 -16.17
N THR A 100 41.75 -16.01 -17.49
CA THR A 100 42.78 -16.60 -18.34
C THR A 100 44.12 -15.91 -18.09
N ALA A 101 45.23 -16.59 -18.40
CA ALA A 101 46.55 -16.00 -18.24
C ALA A 101 46.69 -14.67 -19.01
N ALA A 102 46.05 -14.56 -20.19
CA ALA A 102 45.99 -13.34 -20.99
C ALA A 102 45.24 -12.21 -20.27
N GLU A 103 44.04 -12.46 -19.75
CA GLU A 103 43.26 -11.44 -19.02
C GLU A 103 44.00 -10.95 -17.76
N LYS A 104 44.69 -11.86 -17.05
CA LYS A 104 45.53 -11.49 -15.90
C LYS A 104 46.66 -10.54 -16.30
N THR A 105 47.29 -10.78 -17.45
CA THR A 105 48.36 -9.90 -17.96
C THR A 105 47.83 -8.53 -18.41
N GLU A 106 46.68 -8.49 -19.08
CA GLU A 106 46.06 -7.22 -19.50
C GLU A 106 45.65 -6.35 -18.30
N ILE A 107 45.03 -6.96 -17.27
CA ILE A 107 44.67 -6.27 -16.04
C ILE A 107 45.92 -5.74 -15.32
N LYS A 108 47.01 -6.53 -15.29
CA LYS A 108 48.28 -6.09 -14.69
C LYS A 108 48.85 -4.87 -15.42
N ASN A 109 48.92 -4.93 -16.74
CA ASN A 109 49.44 -3.83 -17.56
C ASN A 109 48.59 -2.56 -17.39
N ALA A 110 47.26 -2.70 -17.36
CA ALA A 110 46.34 -1.58 -17.10
C ALA A 110 46.57 -0.96 -15.71
N LYS A 111 46.75 -1.79 -14.67
CA LYS A 111 47.07 -1.32 -13.31
C LYS A 111 48.38 -0.55 -13.26
N GLU A 112 49.42 -1.05 -13.93
CA GLU A 112 50.73 -0.37 -14.00
C GLU A 112 50.62 0.98 -14.74
N ALA A 113 49.91 1.02 -15.87
CA ALA A 113 49.66 2.25 -16.61
C ALA A 113 48.90 3.29 -15.75
N LEU A 114 47.84 2.87 -15.05
CA LEU A 114 47.09 3.74 -14.14
C LEU A 114 47.94 4.25 -12.98
N ALA A 115 48.85 3.42 -12.45
CA ALA A 115 49.76 3.84 -11.39
C ALA A 115 50.75 4.91 -11.89
N ILE A 116 51.28 4.77 -13.10
CA ILE A 116 52.14 5.78 -13.74
C ILE A 116 51.36 7.07 -13.97
N MET A 117 50.13 6.98 -14.52
CA MET A 117 49.26 8.15 -14.71
C MET A 117 48.98 8.86 -13.39
N SER A 118 48.62 8.12 -12.33
CA SER A 118 48.38 8.67 -10.99
C SER A 118 49.60 9.40 -10.44
N LYS A 119 50.81 8.84 -10.62
CA LYS A 119 52.05 9.48 -10.22
C LYS A 119 52.27 10.81 -10.95
N HIS A 120 52.08 10.85 -12.28
CA HIS A 120 52.22 12.07 -13.06
C HIS A 120 51.17 13.12 -12.72
N LEU A 121 49.92 12.71 -12.50
CA LEU A 121 48.85 13.61 -12.05
C LEU A 121 49.19 14.22 -10.69
N ASN A 122 49.61 13.40 -9.71
CA ASN A 122 50.00 13.90 -8.39
C ASN A 122 51.18 14.87 -8.47
N GLN A 123 52.19 14.57 -9.30
CA GLN A 123 53.32 15.48 -9.54
C GLN A 123 52.87 16.79 -10.20
N GLY A 124 52.00 16.72 -11.21
CA GLY A 124 51.43 17.90 -11.85
C GLY A 124 50.62 18.77 -10.88
N THR A 125 49.78 18.15 -10.05
CA THR A 125 49.01 18.88 -9.01
C THR A 125 49.92 19.55 -7.98
N ALA A 126 51.04 18.92 -7.62
CA ALA A 126 52.01 19.51 -6.69
C ALA A 126 52.73 20.73 -7.31
N GLN A 127 53.05 20.67 -8.61
CA GLN A 127 53.72 21.77 -9.31
C GLN A 127 52.82 23.02 -9.46
N VAL A 128 51.50 22.85 -9.58
CA VAL A 128 50.55 23.96 -9.73
C VAL A 128 49.94 24.44 -8.41
N ASN A 129 50.48 24.03 -7.26
CA ASN A 129 49.97 24.41 -5.94
C ASN A 129 49.91 25.94 -5.73
N TYR A 130 50.82 26.69 -6.39
CA TYR A 130 50.83 28.16 -6.36
C TYR A 130 49.57 28.81 -6.96
N LEU A 131 48.86 28.13 -7.87
CA LEU A 131 47.60 28.64 -8.43
C LEU A 131 46.53 28.81 -7.35
N GLY A 132 46.55 27.96 -6.31
CA GLY A 132 45.67 28.10 -5.15
C GLY A 132 45.96 29.37 -4.34
N ALA A 133 47.23 29.76 -4.23
CA ALA A 133 47.64 31.00 -3.57
C ALA A 133 47.24 32.23 -4.41
N ILE A 134 47.42 32.17 -5.74
CA ILE A 134 47.00 33.23 -6.67
C ILE A 134 45.48 33.43 -6.60
N ASN A 135 44.69 32.34 -6.59
CA ASN A 135 43.24 32.44 -6.50
C ASN A 135 42.79 33.10 -5.18
N LYS A 136 43.39 32.71 -4.05
CA LYS A 136 43.10 33.36 -2.75
C LYS A 136 43.46 34.85 -2.76
N ALA A 137 44.62 35.21 -3.31
CA ALA A 137 45.00 36.61 -3.44
C ALA A 137 44.03 37.40 -4.34
N GLY A 138 43.59 36.82 -5.46
CA GLY A 138 42.57 37.40 -6.33
C GLY A 138 41.25 37.67 -5.60
N THR A 139 40.74 36.68 -4.85
CA THR A 139 39.52 36.87 -4.05
C THR A 139 39.65 37.98 -3.01
N GLN A 140 40.80 38.08 -2.32
CA GLN A 140 41.06 39.15 -1.36
C GLN A 140 41.11 40.52 -2.04
N VAL A 141 41.73 40.62 -3.23
CA VAL A 141 41.74 41.85 -4.03
C VAL A 141 40.34 42.24 -4.46
N ASP A 142 39.49 41.28 -4.84
CA ASP A 142 38.10 41.54 -5.22
C ASP A 142 37.25 42.00 -4.01
N TYR A 143 37.43 41.40 -2.83
CA TYR A 143 36.82 41.92 -1.59
C TYR A 143 37.26 43.36 -1.29
N LEU A 144 38.54 43.67 -1.46
CA LEU A 144 39.04 45.03 -1.26
C LEU A 144 38.42 46.01 -2.28
N LYS A 145 38.23 45.61 -3.54
CA LYS A 145 37.52 46.41 -4.55
C LYS A 145 36.07 46.64 -4.19
N GLU A 146 35.36 45.64 -3.69
CA GLU A 146 33.98 45.81 -3.21
C GLU A 146 33.89 46.79 -2.04
N ILE A 147 34.84 46.74 -1.10
CA ILE A 147 34.91 47.64 0.07
C ILE A 147 35.33 49.07 -0.33
N THR A 148 36.12 49.25 -1.38
CA THR A 148 36.48 50.58 -1.92
C THR A 148 35.43 51.17 -2.86
N ASN A 149 34.51 50.37 -3.41
CA ASN A 149 33.41 50.85 -4.24
C ASN A 149 32.45 51.86 -3.56
N PRO A 150 32.09 51.77 -2.26
CA PRO A 150 31.33 52.83 -1.59
C PRO A 150 32.12 54.14 -1.44
N MET A 151 33.46 54.11 -1.39
CA MET A 151 34.27 55.33 -1.41
C MET A 151 34.12 56.04 -2.76
N ASP A 152 34.08 55.30 -3.86
CA ASP A 152 33.86 55.86 -5.20
C ASP A 152 32.48 56.54 -5.33
N ARG A 153 31.45 56.01 -4.65
CA ARG A 153 30.12 56.65 -4.54
C ARG A 153 30.13 57.91 -3.65
N LEU A 154 30.95 57.94 -2.59
CA LEU A 154 31.08 59.10 -1.72
C LEU A 154 31.88 60.24 -2.39
N PHE A 155 32.88 59.92 -3.22
CA PHE A 155 33.70 60.91 -3.92
C PHE A 155 33.15 61.36 -5.28
N LYS A 156 32.26 60.60 -5.93
CA LYS A 156 31.57 61.05 -7.16
C LYS A 156 30.48 62.11 -6.93
N ASN A 157 30.17 62.45 -5.68
CA ASN A 157 29.14 63.45 -5.36
C ASN A 157 29.77 64.78 -4.89
N LYS A 158 30.72 65.31 -5.65
CA LYS A 158 31.00 66.75 -5.69
C LYS A 158 30.98 67.20 -7.14
N LYS A 159 30.09 68.15 -7.40
CA LYS A 159 29.90 68.91 -8.64
C LYS A 159 31.21 69.45 -9.20
#